data_AF-R7K872-F1
#
_entry.id   AF-R7K872-F1
#
_cell.length_a   1.000
_cell.length_b   1.000
_cell.length_c   1.000
_cell.angle_alpha   90.00
_cell.angle_beta   90.00
_cell.angle_gamma   90.00
#
_symmetry.space_group_name_H-M   'P 1'
#
loop_
_entity.id
_entity.type
_entity.pdbx_description
1 polymer ?
#
loop_
_entity_poly.entity_id
_entity_poly.type
_entity_poly.pdbx_seq_one_letter_code
_entity_poly.pdbx_strand_id
1 'polypeptide(L)'
;MTNEKIAIVMSRISDKIPSQDVTMVRHALQSASDDCVVDITSLPLKSPGGCVVLSLFLGGLSIDRFYLGDVGIGIAKLLLGWLTLGIWNFIDIFLCYKKAKVINRDKILSAIA
;
A
#
# COMPACT_ATOMS: atom_id res chain seq x y z
N MET A 1 11.11 11.98 18.66
CA MET A 1 10.70 10.58 18.84
C MET A 1 11.77 9.72 19.51
N THR A 2 11.45 9.04 20.61
CA THR A 2 12.35 8.04 21.25
C THR A 2 12.59 6.84 20.32
N ASN A 3 13.82 6.29 20.32
CA ASN A 3 14.19 5.13 19.49
C ASN A 3 13.27 3.91 19.67
N GLU A 4 12.73 3.70 20.87
CA GLU A 4 11.77 2.63 21.18
C GLU A 4 10.46 2.79 20.41
N LYS A 5 9.88 4.00 20.41
CA LYS A 5 8.65 4.30 19.66
C LYS A 5 8.88 4.13 18.16
N ILE A 6 10.07 4.49 17.66
CA ILE A 6 10.43 4.33 16.24
C ILE A 6 10.46 2.84 15.87
N ALA A 7 11.02 1.98 16.74
CA ALA A 7 11.04 0.55 16.50
C ALA A 7 9.63 -0.05 16.43
N ILE A 8 8.72 0.37 17.31
CA ILE A 8 7.32 -0.07 17.33
C ILE A 8 6.57 0.35 16.06
N VAL A 9 6.74 1.61 15.63
CA VAL A 9 6.10 2.09 14.40
C VAL A 9 6.66 1.35 13.20
N MET A 10 7.99 1.23 13.11
CA MET A 10 8.67 0.57 11.99
C MET A 10 8.30 -0.91 11.87
N SER A 11 8.12 -1.64 12.97
CA SER A 11 7.71 -3.06 12.92
C SER A 11 6.32 -3.24 12.32
N ARG A 12 5.41 -2.27 12.49
CA ARG A 12 4.03 -2.32 11.99
C ARG A 12 3.87 -1.88 10.53
N ILE A 13 4.81 -1.07 10.03
CA ILE A 13 4.72 -0.46 8.70
C ILE A 13 5.73 -1.02 7.70
N SER A 14 6.83 -1.64 8.16
CA SER A 14 7.95 -2.09 7.31
C SER A 14 7.52 -3.04 6.19
N ASP A 15 6.61 -3.98 6.48
CA ASP A 15 6.06 -4.91 5.50
C ASP A 15 5.07 -4.24 4.52
N LYS A 16 4.46 -3.14 4.96
CA LYS A 16 3.43 -2.37 4.25
C LYS A 16 3.98 -1.26 3.35
N ILE A 17 5.26 -0.92 3.44
CA ILE A 17 5.93 0.11 2.64
C ILE A 17 6.91 -0.49 1.61
N PRO A 18 7.33 0.28 0.59
CA PRO A 18 8.36 -0.16 -0.34
C PRO A 18 9.72 -0.28 0.36
N SER A 19 10.48 -1.34 0.07
CA SER A 19 11.76 -1.63 0.73
C SER A 19 12.79 -0.50 0.59
N GLN A 20 12.73 0.22 -0.53
CA GLN A 20 13.59 1.37 -0.84
C GLN A 20 13.29 2.61 0.03
N ASP A 21 12.08 2.72 0.58
CA ASP A 21 11.62 3.88 1.34
C ASP A 21 11.77 3.70 2.85
N VAL A 22 12.13 2.49 3.32
CA VAL A 22 12.24 2.14 4.75
C VAL A 22 13.21 3.08 5.47
N THR A 23 14.37 3.35 4.88
CA THR A 23 15.39 4.24 5.45
C THR A 23 14.90 5.69 5.49
N MET A 24 14.23 6.15 4.44
CA MET A 24 13.67 7.50 4.36
C MET A 24 12.57 7.72 5.41
N VAL A 25 11.62 6.78 5.53
CA VAL A 25 10.56 6.83 6.54
C VAL A 25 11.16 6.82 7.95
N ARG A 26 12.19 6.02 8.20
CA ARG A 26 12.91 6.01 9.48
C ARG A 26 13.49 7.39 9.81
N HIS A 27 14.13 8.06 8.85
CA HIS A 27 14.65 9.41 9.07
C HIS A 27 13.53 10.44 9.29
N ALA A 28 12.44 10.36 8.54
CA ALA A 28 11.28 11.23 8.74
C ALA A 28 10.66 11.08 10.14
N LEU A 29 10.62 9.84 10.67
CA LEU A 29 10.19 9.55 12.04
C LEU A 29 11.16 10.08 13.12
N GLN A 30 12.46 10.17 12.81
CA GLN A 30 13.45 10.72 13.76
C GLN A 30 13.27 12.23 13.95
N SER A 31 12.89 12.95 12.89
CA SER A 31 12.62 14.39 12.93
C SER A 31 11.20 14.74 13.41
N ALA A 32 10.29 13.77 13.50
CA ALA A 32 8.90 13.97 13.90
C ALA A 32 8.71 14.10 15.42
N SER A 33 7.66 14.81 15.82
CA SER A 33 7.22 14.94 17.21
C SER A 33 6.70 13.60 17.75
N ASP A 34 6.72 13.44 19.09
CA ASP A 34 6.29 12.22 19.77
C ASP A 34 4.77 11.96 19.65
N ASP A 35 3.98 13.00 19.37
CA ASP A 35 2.52 12.91 19.23
C ASP A 35 2.10 12.25 17.91
N CYS A 36 2.92 12.44 16.86
CA CYS A 36 2.72 11.88 15.52
C CYS A 36 2.66 10.33 15.52
N VAL A 37 3.17 9.67 16.56
CA VAL A 37 3.11 8.22 16.74
C VAL A 37 1.68 7.71 16.81
N VAL A 38 0.78 8.44 17.49
CA VAL A 38 -0.63 8.06 17.60
C VAL A 38 -1.33 8.19 16.26
N ASP A 39 -0.99 9.23 15.50
CA ASP A 39 -1.53 9.46 14.16
C ASP A 39 -1.07 8.37 13.19
N ILE A 40 0.22 8.07 13.14
CA ILE A 40 0.77 7.04 12.25
C ILE A 40 0.22 5.64 12.58
N THR A 41 0.09 5.32 13.86
CA THR A 41 -0.43 4.00 14.28
C THR A 41 -1.94 3.85 14.09
N SER A 42 -2.68 4.95 14.00
CA SER A 42 -4.12 4.92 13.69
C SER A 42 -4.42 4.99 12.18
N LEU A 43 -3.43 5.29 11.34
CA LEU A 43 -3.62 5.36 9.89
C LEU A 43 -4.20 4.05 9.30
N PRO A 44 -5.22 4.15 8.44
CA PRO A 44 -5.76 3.01 7.71
C PRO A 44 -4.82 2.62 6.57
N LEU A 45 -3.80 1.83 6.90
CA LEU A 45 -2.86 1.25 5.95
C LEU A 45 -3.47 0.03 5.26
N LYS A 46 -3.39 -0.01 3.93
CA LYS A 46 -3.84 -1.14 3.12
C LYS A 46 -2.87 -2.33 3.31
N SER A 47 -3.36 -3.55 3.20
CA SER A 47 -2.52 -4.76 3.25
C SER A 47 -2.05 -5.15 1.85
N PRO A 48 -0.75 -5.05 1.50
CA PRO A 48 -0.26 -5.45 0.18
C PRO A 48 -0.49 -6.94 -0.10
N GLY A 49 -0.34 -7.79 0.93
CA GLY A 49 -0.64 -9.22 0.82
C GLY A 49 -2.13 -9.48 0.59
N GLY A 50 -3.00 -8.73 1.29
CA GLY A 50 -4.44 -8.80 1.09
C GLY A 50 -4.84 -8.42 -0.34
N CYS A 51 -4.23 -7.38 -0.91
CA CYS A 51 -4.44 -6.99 -2.31
C CYS A 51 -4.06 -8.09 -3.30
N VAL A 52 -2.94 -8.77 -3.08
CA VAL A 52 -2.49 -9.89 -3.93
C VAL A 52 -3.48 -11.05 -3.89
N VAL A 53 -3.93 -11.43 -2.68
CA VAL A 53 -4.94 -12.49 -2.52
C VAL A 53 -6.25 -12.09 -3.22
N LEU A 54 -6.69 -10.84 -3.05
CA LEU A 54 -7.88 -10.32 -3.73
C LEU A 54 -7.72 -10.34 -5.25
N SER A 55 -6.54 -10.00 -5.76
CA SER A 55 -6.22 -10.02 -7.20
C SER A 55 -6.18 -11.45 -7.75
N LEU A 56 -5.75 -12.43 -6.95
CA LEU A 56 -5.67 -13.82 -7.37
C LEU A 56 -7.06 -14.49 -7.47
N PHE A 57 -7.93 -14.25 -6.49
CA PHE A 57 -9.27 -14.87 -6.44
C PHE A 57 -10.35 -14.02 -7.13
N LEU A 58 -10.22 -12.69 -7.12
CA LEU A 58 -11.23 -11.74 -7.61
C LEU A 58 -10.67 -10.75 -8.66
N GLY A 59 -9.46 -10.96 -9.17
CA GLY A 59 -8.86 -10.08 -10.18
C GLY A 59 -9.63 -10.06 -11.50
N GLY A 60 -10.36 -11.14 -11.82
CA GLY A 60 -11.27 -11.16 -12.97
C GLY A 60 -12.42 -10.15 -12.86
N LEU A 61 -12.81 -9.79 -11.63
CA LEU A 61 -13.80 -8.75 -11.33
C LEU A 61 -13.14 -7.40 -10.98
N SER A 62 -11.81 -7.31 -11.06
CA SER A 62 -11.02 -6.11 -10.71
C SER A 62 -11.28 -5.55 -9.31
N ILE A 63 -11.67 -6.41 -8.36
CA ILE A 63 -12.02 -6.00 -6.98
C ILE A 63 -10.79 -5.48 -6.22
N ASP A 64 -9.61 -5.98 -6.57
CA ASP A 64 -8.34 -5.44 -6.08
C ASP A 64 -8.11 -3.99 -6.51
N ARG A 65 -8.49 -3.60 -7.74
CA ARG A 65 -8.38 -2.20 -8.20
C ARG A 65 -9.38 -1.27 -7.52
N PHE A 66 -10.61 -1.73 -7.31
CA PHE A 66 -11.57 -0.97 -6.50
C PHE A 66 -11.09 -0.83 -5.05
N TYR A 67 -10.47 -1.86 -4.48
CA TYR A 67 -9.87 -1.78 -3.15
C TYR A 67 -8.75 -0.73 -3.08
N LEU A 68 -7.93 -0.55 -4.12
CA LEU A 68 -6.91 0.49 -4.16
C LEU A 68 -7.46 1.90 -4.46
N GLY A 69 -8.72 2.03 -4.88
CA GLY A 69 -9.33 3.30 -5.30
C GLY A 69 -9.20 3.59 -6.80
N ASP A 70 -8.66 2.65 -7.58
CA ASP A 70 -8.48 2.78 -9.03
C ASP A 70 -9.73 2.35 -9.80
N VAL A 71 -10.85 3.04 -9.57
CA VAL A 71 -12.15 2.68 -10.16
C VAL A 71 -12.09 2.67 -11.70
N GLY A 72 -11.43 3.66 -12.31
CA GLY A 72 -11.32 3.76 -13.77
C GLY A 72 -10.55 2.59 -14.41
N ILE A 73 -9.45 2.16 -13.79
CA ILE A 73 -8.67 0.99 -14.27
C ILE A 73 -9.47 -0.30 -14.03
N GLY A 74 -10.21 -0.39 -12.91
CA GLY A 74 -11.11 -1.50 -12.64
C GLY A 74 -12.19 -1.65 -13.71
N ILE A 75 -12.83 -0.56 -14.10
CA ILE A 75 -13.83 -0.56 -15.19
C ILE A 75 -13.17 -0.94 -16.52
N ALA A 76 -12.00 -0.38 -16.83
CA ALA A 76 -11.27 -0.71 -18.05
C ALA A 76 -10.94 -2.21 -18.14
N LYS A 77 -10.53 -2.83 -17.03
CA LYS A 77 -10.30 -4.29 -16.97
C LYS A 77 -11.58 -5.11 -17.09
N LEU A 78 -12.71 -4.65 -16.54
CA LEU A 78 -13.99 -5.36 -16.74
C LEU A 78 -14.43 -5.34 -18.20
N LEU A 79 -14.19 -4.21 -18.90
CA LEU A 79 -14.60 -4.03 -20.30
C LEU A 79 -13.61 -4.58 -21.32
N LEU A 80 -12.31 -4.60 -21.01
CA LEU A 80 -11.23 -4.96 -21.94
C LEU A 80 -10.39 -6.15 -21.47
N GLY A 81 -10.54 -6.61 -20.23
CA GLY A 81 -9.72 -7.65 -19.63
C GLY A 81 -9.91 -9.03 -20.28
N TRP A 82 -11.12 -9.33 -20.78
CA TRP A 82 -11.41 -10.56 -21.50
C TRP A 82 -10.63 -10.66 -22.83
N LEU A 83 -10.26 -9.54 -23.44
CA LEU A 83 -9.44 -9.50 -24.66
C LEU A 83 -8.00 -9.97 -24.41
N THR A 84 -7.51 -9.84 -23.18
CA THR A 84 -6.12 -10.15 -22.81
C THR A 84 -5.89 -11.60 -22.37
N LEU A 85 -6.91 -12.46 -22.45
CA LEU A 85 -6.84 -13.89 -22.09
C LEU A 85 -6.14 -14.17 -20.74
N GLY A 86 -6.32 -13.28 -19.75
CA GLY A 86 -5.75 -13.43 -18.42
C GLY A 86 -4.32 -12.90 -18.22
N ILE A 87 -3.62 -12.48 -19.28
CA ILE A 87 -2.26 -11.90 -19.19
C ILE A 87 -2.28 -10.60 -18.38
N TRP A 88 -3.30 -9.77 -18.58
CA TRP A 88 -3.44 -8.52 -17.82
C TRP A 88 -3.57 -8.81 -16.32
N ASN A 89 -4.35 -9.82 -15.91
CA ASN A 89 -4.46 -10.19 -14.50
C ASN A 89 -3.12 -10.57 -13.88
N PHE A 90 -2.29 -11.32 -14.60
CA PHE A 90 -0.98 -11.74 -14.10
C PHE A 90 -0.04 -10.55 -13.83
N ILE A 91 0.01 -9.60 -14.77
CA ILE A 91 0.79 -8.36 -14.60
C ILE A 91 0.21 -7.51 -13.48
N ASP A 92 -1.13 -7.49 -13.36
CA ASP A 92 -1.81 -6.65 -12.39
C ASP A 92 -1.51 -7.01 -10.95
N ILE A 93 -1.30 -8.30 -10.64
CA ILE A 93 -0.94 -8.77 -9.30
C ILE A 93 0.31 -8.04 -8.80
N PHE A 94 1.35 -7.93 -9.63
CA PHE A 94 2.59 -7.23 -9.28
C PHE A 94 2.38 -5.72 -9.17
N LEU A 95 1.60 -5.12 -10.07
CA LEU A 95 1.29 -3.69 -10.03
C LEU A 95 0.48 -3.32 -8.79
N CYS A 96 -0.51 -4.14 -8.43
CA CYS A 96 -1.38 -3.97 -7.28
C CYS A 96 -0.58 -4.03 -5.97
N TYR A 97 0.32 -5.01 -5.85
CA TYR A 97 1.26 -5.10 -4.72
C TYR A 97 2.12 -3.84 -4.57
N LYS A 98 2.76 -3.38 -5.66
CA LYS A 98 3.59 -2.17 -5.63
C LYS A 98 2.77 -0.94 -5.27
N LYS A 99 1.59 -0.78 -5.86
CA LYS A 99 0.75 0.39 -5.64
C LYS A 99 0.18 0.46 -4.22
N ALA A 100 -0.20 -0.67 -3.63
CA ALA A 100 -0.65 -0.71 -2.23
C ALA A 100 0.44 -0.18 -1.28
N LYS A 101 1.71 -0.52 -1.54
CA LYS A 101 2.85 -0.03 -0.77
C LYS A 101 3.10 1.47 -0.94
N VAL A 102 2.97 1.98 -2.17
CA VAL A 102 3.11 3.43 -2.44
C VAL A 102 2.02 4.24 -1.73
N ILE A 103 0.76 3.81 -1.81
CA ILE A 103 -0.35 4.48 -1.11
C ILE A 103 -0.11 4.54 0.41
N ASN A 104 0.42 3.48 0.99
CA ASN A 104 0.73 3.44 2.42
C ASN A 104 1.87 4.41 2.77
N ARG A 105 2.93 4.45 1.97
CA ARG A 105 4.05 5.40 2.13
C ARG A 105 3.53 6.84 2.11
N ASP A 106 2.72 7.20 1.12
CA ASP A 106 2.26 8.59 0.96
C ASP A 106 1.38 9.03 2.13
N LYS A 107 0.52 8.14 2.65
CA LYS A 107 -0.27 8.39 3.88
C LYS A 107 0.60 8.58 5.12
N ILE A 108 1.68 7.82 5.24
CA ILE A 108 2.61 7.93 6.37
C ILE A 108 3.36 9.26 6.28
N LEU A 109 3.85 9.62 5.10
CA LEU A 109 4.54 10.89 4.88
C LEU A 109 3.62 12.09 5.14
N SER A 110 2.36 12.04 4.70
CA SER A 110 1.39 13.11 4.97
C SER A 110 1.01 13.25 6.44
N ALA A 111 1.17 12.20 7.25
CA ALA A 111 0.93 12.27 8.69
C ALA A 111 2.17 12.77 9.47
N ILE A 112 3.36 12.64 8.89
CA ILE A 112 4.63 13.09 9.48
C ILE A 112 4.93 14.56 9.17
N ALA A 113 4.53 15.03 7.99
CA ALA A 113 4.71 16.42 7.53
C ALA A 113 3.79 17.39 8.27
#